data_AF-A0ABD1HEW7-F1
#
_entry.id   AF-A0ABD1HEW7-F1
#
_cell.length_a   1.000
_cell.length_b   1.000
_cell.length_c   1.000
_cell.angle_alpha   90.00
_cell.angle_beta   90.00
_cell.angle_gamma   90.00
#
_symmetry.space_group_name_H-M   'P 1'
#
loop_
_entity.id
_entity.type
_entity.pdbx_description
1 polymer ?
#
loop_
_entity_poly.entity_id
_entity_poly.type
_entity_poly.pdbx_seq_one_letter_code
_entity_poly.pdbx_strand_id
1 'polypeptide(L)'
;MKNSSSCLLALLLPIIVARAAVIVGGGAGVGISVSGSGGVWIGGGVNPPSSSSSAASKLSAAYSALQAWKAAITDDPLKITSSWNGPNVCSYKGVFCSDSVDFMGNPAGKVVAAIDLNHANLQGTLVKELALLADLSLLHLNSNRFSGGVPPSFRDLASLTELDLSNNRFSGGFPAAVLYIPNLIYLDLRFNSFLGPIPEDLFEKKLDAIFLNNNLFSGELPQNLGNSPASVINLAYNRLSGAIPFSLGYMGIKEILFLNNRLSGCIPEGVGMWSDLQVLDVSSNSLMGHLPDSLSCLGNIEVLNLARNQFSGELPDLLCSLRSLINLTVSANFFSGFSQDCDKNSGFGFDFSFNCIPGRELQRPQPDCTAVPGGGLSCLRIPAARPLVCGALLGAEFTDP
;
A
#
# COMPACT_ATOMS: atom_id res chain seq x y z
N MET A 1 -2.77 42.45 -20.29
CA MET A 1 -1.98 42.62 -19.06
C MET A 1 -2.85 42.28 -17.85
N LYS A 2 -2.41 41.29 -17.04
CA LYS A 2 -2.86 40.88 -15.69
C LYS A 2 -4.33 40.44 -15.54
N ASN A 3 -4.62 39.14 -15.64
CA ASN A 3 -4.65 38.12 -14.57
C ASN A 3 -5.52 38.48 -13.35
N SER A 4 -6.68 37.83 -13.26
CA SER A 4 -7.35 37.49 -11.99
C SER A 4 -8.06 36.14 -12.20
N SER A 5 -7.31 35.06 -11.96
CA SER A 5 -7.82 33.71 -11.79
C SER A 5 -7.76 33.39 -10.31
N SER A 6 -8.89 33.37 -9.63
CA SER A 6 -9.10 32.66 -8.36
C SER A 6 -10.53 32.87 -7.92
N CYS A 7 -11.30 31.78 -7.91
CA CYS A 7 -12.27 31.40 -6.87
C CYS A 7 -13.41 30.60 -7.52
N LEU A 8 -13.16 29.34 -7.88
CA LEU A 8 -14.20 28.32 -8.11
C LEU A 8 -13.51 26.95 -8.30
N LEU A 9 -12.86 26.48 -7.25
CA LEU A 9 -12.39 25.09 -7.12
C LEU A 9 -12.77 24.58 -5.72
N ALA A 10 -14.06 24.61 -5.44
CA ALA A 10 -14.65 24.04 -4.24
C ALA A 10 -16.01 23.47 -4.67
N LEU A 11 -15.99 22.24 -5.18
CA LEU A 11 -17.10 21.28 -5.26
C LEU A 11 -16.70 20.22 -6.29
N LEU A 12 -16.29 19.06 -5.77
CA LEU A 12 -16.29 17.71 -6.36
C LEU A 12 -15.15 16.90 -5.71
N LEU A 13 -15.31 16.69 -4.40
CA LEU A 13 -14.84 15.47 -3.74
C LEU A 13 -15.96 14.44 -3.96
N PRO A 14 -15.77 13.37 -4.75
CA PRO A 14 -16.55 12.17 -4.56
C PRO A 14 -15.76 11.24 -3.64
N ILE A 15 -16.27 11.10 -2.41
CA ILE A 15 -16.41 9.84 -1.69
C ILE A 15 -15.37 8.77 -2.07
N ILE A 16 -14.13 8.99 -1.66
CA ILE A 16 -13.27 7.90 -1.21
C ILE A 16 -13.16 8.14 0.28
N VAL A 17 -14.16 7.69 1.02
CA VAL A 17 -13.85 7.19 2.36
C VAL A 17 -12.96 6.01 2.05
N ALA A 18 -11.64 6.23 2.03
CA ALA A 18 -10.75 5.16 2.36
C ALA A 18 -11.34 4.63 3.66
N ARG A 19 -11.81 3.40 3.67
CA ARG A 19 -11.80 2.66 4.92
C ARG A 19 -10.32 2.54 5.25
N ALA A 20 -9.76 3.62 5.81
CA ALA A 20 -8.82 3.44 6.88
C ALA A 20 -9.55 2.47 7.80
N ALA A 21 -9.11 1.22 7.80
CA ALA A 21 -9.33 0.37 8.94
C ALA A 21 -8.71 1.15 10.09
N VAL A 22 -9.52 2.00 10.72
CA VAL A 22 -9.34 2.34 12.11
C VAL A 22 -9.55 1.01 12.79
N ILE A 23 -8.47 0.25 12.93
CA ILE A 23 -8.42 -0.83 13.91
C ILE A 23 -8.46 -0.09 15.24
N VAL A 24 -9.67 0.25 15.68
CA VAL A 24 -9.93 0.42 17.10
C VAL A 24 -9.75 -0.98 17.65
N GLY A 25 -8.53 -1.28 18.12
CA GLY A 25 -8.21 -2.48 18.88
C GLY A 25 -8.93 -2.46 20.23
N GLY A 26 -10.26 -2.49 20.22
CA GLY A 26 -11.10 -2.84 21.35
C GLY A 26 -11.32 -4.34 21.34
N GLY A 27 -10.27 -5.11 21.60
CA GLY A 27 -10.34 -6.56 21.75
C GLY A 27 -10.19 -6.94 23.22
N ALA A 28 -11.32 -7.15 23.91
CA ALA A 28 -11.33 -7.83 25.19
C ALA A 28 -10.80 -9.26 24.99
N GLY A 29 -9.67 -9.56 25.62
CA GLY A 29 -9.06 -10.88 25.57
C GLY A 29 -9.95 -11.93 26.22
N VAL A 30 -10.25 -12.99 25.48
CA VAL A 30 -10.65 -14.28 26.05
C VAL A 30 -9.70 -15.31 25.47
N GLY A 31 -8.72 -15.71 26.27
CA GLY A 31 -7.77 -16.77 25.92
C GLY A 31 -8.46 -18.13 25.99
N ILE A 32 -8.35 -18.90 24.92
CA ILE A 32 -8.56 -20.35 24.95
C ILE A 32 -7.27 -20.99 24.43
N SER A 33 -6.49 -21.57 25.33
CA SER A 33 -5.34 -22.40 25.00
C SER A 33 -5.83 -23.75 24.48
N VAL A 34 -5.37 -24.17 23.30
CA VAL A 34 -5.45 -25.56 22.87
C VAL A 34 -4.03 -26.07 22.65
N SER A 35 -3.60 -26.93 23.56
CA SER A 35 -2.35 -27.68 23.50
C SER A 35 -2.44 -28.80 22.46
N GLY A 36 -1.49 -28.85 21.54
CA GLY A 36 -1.37 -29.92 20.54
C GLY A 36 0.09 -30.13 20.14
N SER A 37 0.69 -31.16 20.72
CA SER A 37 2.08 -31.60 20.66
C SER A 37 2.48 -32.32 19.36
N GLY A 38 3.77 -32.22 18.98
CA GLY A 38 4.49 -33.34 18.37
C GLY A 38 5.30 -33.04 17.11
N GLY A 39 6.57 -32.67 17.26
CA GLY A 39 7.56 -32.64 16.17
C GLY A 39 8.98 -32.72 16.72
N VAL A 40 9.62 -33.87 16.56
CA VAL A 40 10.99 -34.17 17.01
C VAL A 40 12.00 -33.51 16.05
N TRP A 41 12.92 -32.71 16.59
CA TRP A 41 14.06 -32.15 15.87
C TRP A 41 15.37 -32.84 16.29
N ILE A 42 16.12 -33.36 15.32
CA ILE A 42 17.48 -33.88 15.50
C ILE A 42 18.48 -32.84 15.01
N GLY A 43 19.33 -32.37 15.94
CA GLY A 43 20.75 -32.09 15.76
C GLY A 43 21.20 -31.01 14.77
N GLY A 44 21.53 -29.83 15.29
CA GLY A 44 22.30 -28.80 14.58
C GLY A 44 22.57 -27.61 15.48
N GLY A 45 23.53 -27.74 16.40
CA GLY A 45 23.87 -26.73 17.40
C GLY A 45 24.39 -25.43 16.78
N VAL A 46 23.57 -24.39 16.87
CA VAL A 46 24.00 -22.99 16.95
C VAL A 46 23.40 -22.47 18.25
N ASN A 47 24.25 -22.18 19.24
CA ASN A 47 23.83 -21.53 20.47
C ASN A 47 23.17 -20.20 20.11
N PRO A 48 21.88 -19.96 20.42
CA PRO A 48 21.36 -18.61 20.40
C PRO A 48 22.09 -17.82 21.51
N PRO A 49 22.36 -16.52 21.33
CA PRO A 49 22.92 -15.72 22.41
C PRO A 49 21.90 -15.69 23.54
N SER A 50 22.16 -16.49 24.58
CA SER A 50 21.48 -16.45 25.85
C SER A 50 21.84 -15.14 26.55
N SER A 51 21.02 -14.11 26.34
CA SER A 51 20.93 -13.02 27.30
C SER A 51 19.49 -12.91 27.74
N SER A 52 19.14 -13.61 28.82
CA SER A 52 17.93 -13.34 29.59
C SER A 52 18.13 -11.97 30.26
N SER A 53 17.92 -10.90 29.50
CA SER A 53 17.99 -9.54 30.01
C SER A 53 16.82 -9.33 30.98
N SER A 54 17.11 -8.93 32.22
CA SER A 54 16.09 -8.66 33.23
C SER A 54 15.23 -7.45 32.82
N ALA A 55 13.98 -7.36 33.28
CA ALA A 55 13.10 -6.21 33.04
C ALA A 55 13.78 -4.86 33.29
N ALA A 56 14.53 -4.77 34.40
CA ALA A 56 15.29 -3.57 34.77
C ALA A 56 16.36 -3.23 33.73
N SER A 57 17.03 -4.23 33.16
CA SER A 57 18.00 -4.02 32.08
C SER A 57 17.34 -3.60 30.77
N LYS A 58 16.15 -4.11 30.46
CA LYS A 58 15.36 -3.72 29.27
C LYS A 58 14.91 -2.25 29.33
N LEU A 59 14.35 -1.82 30.46
CA LEU A 59 13.97 -0.41 30.64
C LEU A 59 15.19 0.52 30.70
N SER A 60 16.33 0.05 31.20
CA SER A 60 17.58 0.81 31.13
C SER A 60 18.09 0.96 29.69
N ALA A 61 17.97 -0.07 28.85
CA ALA A 61 18.31 0.02 27.43
C ALA A 61 17.35 0.98 26.70
N ALA A 62 16.06 0.90 27.01
CA ALA A 62 15.05 1.81 26.48
C ALA A 62 15.32 3.27 26.87
N TYR A 63 15.73 3.51 28.12
CA TYR A 63 16.14 4.84 28.56
C TYR A 63 17.29 5.38 27.71
N SER A 64 18.36 4.59 27.51
CA SER A 64 19.50 4.98 26.67
C SER A 64 19.08 5.28 25.23
N ALA A 65 18.22 4.45 24.64
CA ALA A 65 17.69 4.65 23.29
C ALA A 65 16.88 5.95 23.17
N LEU A 66 15.96 6.17 24.11
CA LEU A 66 15.07 7.34 24.10
C LEU A 66 15.84 8.64 24.40
N GLN A 67 16.88 8.61 25.24
CA GLN A 67 17.73 9.79 25.46
C GLN A 67 18.61 10.09 24.24
N ALA A 68 19.16 9.07 23.58
CA ALA A 68 19.89 9.25 22.33
C ALA A 68 18.99 9.85 21.24
N TRP A 69 17.75 9.37 21.12
CA TRP A 69 16.81 9.89 20.16
C TRP A 69 16.32 11.30 20.51
N LYS A 70 16.06 11.58 21.80
CA LYS A 70 15.76 12.93 22.29
C LYS A 70 16.85 13.92 21.89
N ALA A 71 18.13 13.54 21.99
CA ALA A 71 19.24 14.39 21.58
C ALA A 71 19.29 14.63 20.06
N ALA A 72 18.71 13.74 19.24
CA ALA A 72 18.57 13.91 17.79
C ALA A 72 17.30 14.68 17.38
N ILE A 73 16.39 14.97 18.32
CA ILE A 73 15.24 15.86 18.10
C ILE A 73 15.72 17.29 18.28
N THR A 74 15.64 18.08 17.21
CA THR A 74 16.15 19.45 17.12
C THR A 74 15.08 20.52 17.31
N ASP A 75 13.80 20.17 17.12
CA ASP A 75 12.67 21.06 17.38
C ASP A 75 11.47 20.27 17.92
N ASP A 76 10.87 20.76 19.01
CA ASP A 76 9.75 20.14 19.71
C ASP A 76 8.72 21.21 20.13
N PRO A 77 7.86 21.68 19.20
CA PRO A 77 6.95 22.80 19.44
C PRO A 77 5.92 22.50 20.53
N LEU A 78 5.52 21.24 20.67
CA LEU A 78 4.51 20.79 21.65
C LEU A 78 5.14 20.37 22.97
N LYS A 79 6.47 20.48 23.11
CA LYS A 79 7.24 20.09 24.29
C LYS A 79 6.95 18.65 24.73
N ILE A 80 6.76 17.73 23.79
CA ILE A 80 6.49 16.31 24.08
C ILE A 80 7.65 15.68 24.85
N THR A 81 8.87 15.95 24.41
CA THR A 81 10.11 15.41 25.00
C THR A 81 10.44 16.03 26.36
N SER A 82 9.69 17.04 26.81
CA SER A 82 9.85 17.63 28.14
C SER A 82 9.55 16.64 29.27
N SER A 83 8.71 15.62 29.02
CA SER A 83 8.45 14.57 29.99
C SER A 83 9.50 13.45 29.95
N TRP A 84 10.44 13.48 29.00
CA TRP A 84 11.43 12.44 28.79
C TRP A 84 12.65 12.64 29.70
N ASN A 85 12.42 12.67 31.01
CA ASN A 85 13.46 12.88 32.02
C ASN A 85 13.43 11.78 33.09
N GLY A 86 14.62 11.31 33.50
CA GLY A 86 14.77 10.30 34.54
C GLY A 86 14.50 8.87 34.07
N PRO A 87 14.70 7.86 34.92
CA PRO A 87 14.72 6.46 34.49
C PRO A 87 13.32 5.87 34.20
N ASN A 88 12.23 6.55 34.56
CA ASN A 88 10.87 6.04 34.37
C ASN A 88 10.35 6.28 32.95
N VAL A 89 10.89 5.54 31.98
CA VAL A 89 10.54 5.67 30.55
C VAL A 89 9.05 5.45 30.25
N CYS A 90 8.34 4.68 31.08
CA CYS A 90 6.91 4.45 30.90
C CYS A 90 6.03 5.66 31.23
N SER A 91 6.62 6.72 31.81
CA SER A 91 5.96 8.02 32.01
C SER A 91 6.19 9.02 30.88
N TYR A 92 6.98 8.64 29.88
CA TYR A 92 7.31 9.51 28.77
C TYR A 92 6.09 9.66 27.84
N LYS A 93 5.75 10.89 27.48
CA LYS A 93 4.64 11.16 26.58
C LYS A 93 4.94 10.54 25.21
N GLY A 94 3.99 9.75 24.71
CA GLY A 94 4.12 8.99 23.48
C GLY A 94 4.87 7.66 23.61
N VAL A 95 5.29 7.26 24.81
CA VAL A 95 5.90 5.95 25.07
C VAL A 95 4.92 5.11 25.88
N PHE A 96 4.63 3.90 25.40
CA PHE A 96 3.67 2.99 26.02
C PHE A 96 4.37 1.69 26.39
N CYS A 97 4.25 1.32 27.67
CA CYS A 97 4.82 0.08 28.19
C CYS A 97 3.74 -0.98 28.36
N SER A 98 4.11 -2.24 28.15
CA SER A 98 3.30 -3.40 28.49
C SER A 98 4.07 -4.34 29.42
N ASP A 99 3.35 -5.23 30.08
CA ASP A 99 3.96 -6.35 30.77
C ASP A 99 4.45 -7.37 29.73
N SER A 100 5.71 -7.80 29.86
CA SER A 100 6.33 -8.86 29.07
C SER A 100 6.20 -10.17 29.81
N VAL A 101 6.08 -11.26 29.05
CA VAL A 101 6.25 -12.63 29.56
C VAL A 101 7.53 -13.24 29.00
N ASP A 102 8.14 -14.16 29.74
CA ASP A 102 9.26 -14.96 29.24
C ASP A 102 8.77 -16.10 28.34
N PHE A 103 9.70 -16.85 27.74
CA PHE A 103 9.38 -18.00 26.89
C PHE A 103 8.58 -19.11 27.60
N MET A 104 8.54 -19.11 28.93
CA MET A 104 7.77 -20.04 29.75
C MET A 104 6.42 -19.45 30.21
N GLY A 105 6.07 -18.23 29.76
CA GLY A 105 4.84 -17.54 30.12
C GLY A 105 4.87 -16.86 31.49
N ASN A 106 6.02 -16.81 32.16
CA ASN A 106 6.14 -16.12 33.45
C ASN A 106 6.31 -14.61 33.23
N PRO A 107 5.82 -13.74 34.14
CA PRO A 107 6.04 -12.31 34.07
C PRO A 107 7.54 -11.96 34.02
N ALA A 108 7.98 -11.40 32.90
CA ALA A 108 9.35 -10.94 32.66
C ALA A 108 9.52 -9.44 32.92
N GLY A 109 8.50 -8.79 33.48
CA GLY A 109 8.45 -7.37 33.85
C GLY A 109 8.07 -6.44 32.70
N LYS A 110 8.14 -5.12 32.93
CA LYS A 110 7.69 -4.11 31.96
C LYS A 110 8.72 -3.84 30.86
N VAL A 111 8.21 -3.62 29.65
CA VAL A 111 9.00 -3.27 28.46
C VAL A 111 8.32 -2.12 27.71
N VAL A 112 9.07 -1.39 26.89
CA VAL A 112 8.49 -0.41 25.96
C VAL A 112 7.94 -1.15 24.76
N ALA A 113 6.62 -1.18 24.64
CA ALA A 113 5.91 -1.96 23.63
C ALA A 113 5.47 -1.11 22.43
N ALA A 114 5.24 0.19 22.62
CA ALA A 114 4.85 1.07 21.54
C ALA A 114 5.39 2.49 21.74
N ILE A 115 5.67 3.16 20.63
CA ILE A 115 5.93 4.59 20.55
C ILE A 115 4.93 5.18 19.55
N ASP A 116 4.09 6.10 20.02
CA ASP A 116 3.18 6.87 19.19
C ASP A 116 3.43 8.36 19.43
N LEU A 117 3.96 9.01 18.39
CA LEU A 117 4.23 10.45 18.34
C LEU A 117 3.51 11.08 17.14
N ASN A 118 2.36 10.52 16.73
CA ASN A 118 1.57 11.06 15.65
C ASN A 118 1.20 12.53 15.91
N HIS A 119 1.31 13.36 14.88
CA HIS A 119 1.01 14.81 14.91
C HIS A 119 1.81 15.63 15.93
N ALA A 120 2.95 15.11 16.41
CA ALA A 120 3.78 15.82 17.38
C ALA A 120 4.58 17.00 16.76
N ASN A 121 4.64 17.07 15.43
CA ASN A 121 5.39 18.08 14.68
C ASN A 121 6.87 18.16 15.09
N LEU A 122 7.47 17.05 15.53
CA LEU A 122 8.87 16.95 15.96
C LEU A 122 9.81 17.04 14.76
N GLN A 123 10.90 17.80 14.86
CA GLN A 123 11.96 17.81 13.86
C GLN A 123 13.19 17.09 14.41
N GLY A 124 13.84 16.28 13.58
CA GLY A 124 15.03 15.53 13.98
C GLY A 124 15.34 14.41 13.00
N THR A 125 16.12 13.42 13.45
CA THR A 125 16.39 12.18 12.70
C THR A 125 16.12 10.96 13.56
N LEU A 126 15.93 9.80 12.93
CA LEU A 126 15.97 8.52 13.62
C LEU A 126 17.42 8.15 13.95
N VAL A 127 17.63 7.46 15.07
CA VAL A 127 18.96 7.04 15.55
C VAL A 127 19.07 5.53 15.61
N LYS A 128 20.27 4.99 15.45
CA LYS A 128 20.50 3.53 15.45
C LYS A 128 20.15 2.88 16.78
N GLU A 129 20.27 3.63 17.87
CA GLU A 129 20.02 3.20 19.25
C GLU A 129 18.54 2.84 19.49
N LEU A 130 17.61 3.29 18.65
CA LEU A 130 16.21 2.84 18.71
C LEU A 130 16.08 1.32 18.53
N ALA A 131 17.04 0.66 17.88
CA ALA A 131 17.08 -0.79 17.77
C ALA A 131 17.29 -1.52 19.12
N LEU A 132 17.68 -0.80 20.19
CA LEU A 132 17.75 -1.37 21.55
C LEU A 132 16.36 -1.65 22.14
N LEU A 133 15.29 -1.12 21.53
CA LEU A 133 13.90 -1.37 21.91
C LEU A 133 13.42 -2.70 21.30
N ALA A 134 14.04 -3.81 21.71
CA ALA A 134 13.81 -5.14 21.11
C ALA A 134 12.36 -5.65 21.22
N ASP A 135 11.61 -5.16 22.24
CA ASP A 135 10.22 -5.51 22.49
C ASP A 135 9.22 -4.50 21.87
N LEU A 136 9.70 -3.53 21.08
CA LEU A 136 8.85 -2.55 20.41
C LEU A 136 8.03 -3.22 19.32
N SER A 137 6.70 -3.14 19.45
CA SER A 137 5.72 -3.67 18.50
C SER A 137 5.19 -2.61 17.53
N LEU A 138 5.02 -1.37 18.00
CA LEU A 138 4.47 -0.26 17.21
C LEU A 138 5.42 0.94 17.23
N LEU A 139 5.73 1.48 16.06
CA LEU A 139 6.40 2.76 15.90
C LEU A 139 5.58 3.65 14.96
N HIS A 140 4.82 4.57 15.53
CA HIS A 140 3.96 5.49 14.79
C HIS A 140 4.47 6.93 14.89
N LEU A 141 4.87 7.50 13.76
CA LEU A 141 5.51 8.80 13.65
C LEU A 141 4.81 9.71 12.62
N ASN A 142 3.54 9.44 12.28
CA ASN A 142 2.77 10.21 11.31
C ASN A 142 2.83 11.72 11.60
N SER A 143 2.91 12.54 10.55
CA SER A 143 2.82 14.01 10.67
C SER A 143 3.87 14.62 11.61
N ASN A 144 5.13 14.29 11.33
CA ASN A 144 6.30 14.90 11.96
C ASN A 144 7.21 15.53 10.89
N ARG A 145 8.38 15.99 11.30
CA ARG A 145 9.42 16.59 10.45
C ARG A 145 10.72 15.79 10.56
N PHE A 146 10.64 14.49 10.80
CA PHE A 146 11.83 13.62 10.81
C PHE A 146 12.40 13.50 9.41
N SER A 147 13.73 13.58 9.30
CA SER A 147 14.45 13.53 8.02
C SER A 147 15.61 12.53 8.06
N GLY A 148 16.31 12.40 6.93
CA GLY A 148 17.35 11.40 6.73
C GLY A 148 16.79 10.05 6.27
N GLY A 149 17.59 8.99 6.43
CA GLY A 149 17.18 7.61 6.12
C GLY A 149 16.80 6.83 7.37
N VAL A 150 16.08 5.71 7.17
CA VAL A 150 15.80 4.75 8.24
C VAL A 150 17.09 4.02 8.62
N PRO A 151 17.48 3.95 9.91
CA PRO A 151 18.72 3.31 10.33
C PRO A 151 18.78 1.81 9.94
N PRO A 152 19.90 1.31 9.42
CA PRO A 152 20.05 -0.11 9.08
C PRO A 152 19.79 -1.08 10.24
N SER A 153 20.00 -0.63 11.48
CA SER A 153 19.75 -1.41 12.69
C SER A 153 18.27 -1.70 12.95
N PHE A 154 17.34 -1.05 12.24
CA PHE A 154 15.91 -1.35 12.38
C PHE A 154 15.57 -2.81 12.02
N ARG A 155 16.41 -3.48 11.23
CA ARG A 155 16.30 -4.93 10.97
C ARG A 155 16.30 -5.78 12.26
N ASP A 156 16.87 -5.26 13.35
CA ASP A 156 17.02 -5.97 14.62
C ASP A 156 15.77 -5.82 15.52
N LEU A 157 14.77 -5.02 15.11
CA LEU A 157 13.50 -4.83 15.83
C LEU A 157 12.57 -6.05 15.67
N ALA A 158 12.96 -7.17 16.28
CA ALA A 158 12.30 -8.46 16.08
C ALA A 158 10.80 -8.47 16.40
N SER A 159 10.36 -7.65 17.36
CA SER A 159 8.95 -7.60 17.80
C SER A 159 8.09 -6.62 17.00
N LEU A 160 8.68 -5.82 16.11
CA LEU A 160 7.96 -4.75 15.42
C LEU A 160 7.00 -5.31 14.39
N THR A 161 5.71 -4.99 14.55
CA THR A 161 4.62 -5.40 13.68
C THR A 161 4.12 -4.25 12.81
N GLU A 162 4.14 -3.03 13.34
CA GLU A 162 3.67 -1.84 12.61
C GLU A 162 4.72 -0.74 12.60
N LEU A 163 5.04 -0.27 11.40
CA LEU A 163 5.93 0.86 11.17
C LEU A 163 5.20 1.92 10.35
N ASP A 164 4.82 3.01 11.00
CA ASP A 164 4.24 4.19 10.35
C ASP A 164 5.23 5.37 10.43
N LEU A 165 5.83 5.68 9.28
CA LEU A 165 6.73 6.81 9.06
C LEU A 165 6.10 7.88 8.16
N SER A 166 4.79 7.84 7.98
CA SER A 166 4.10 8.66 7.00
C SER A 166 4.14 10.17 7.31
N ASN A 167 3.99 11.00 6.28
CA ASN A 167 3.96 12.46 6.40
C ASN A 167 5.15 13.02 7.21
N ASN A 168 6.35 12.75 6.69
CA ASN A 168 7.62 13.18 7.25
C ASN A 168 8.51 13.77 6.13
N ARG A 169 9.80 13.93 6.42
CA ARG A 169 10.82 14.44 5.48
C ARG A 169 11.91 13.40 5.22
N PHE A 170 11.59 12.11 5.35
CA PHE A 170 12.54 11.03 5.05
C PHE A 170 12.91 11.06 3.56
N SER A 171 14.16 10.74 3.26
CA SER A 171 14.71 10.80 1.91
C SER A 171 15.77 9.72 1.67
N GLY A 172 16.25 9.61 0.44
CA GLY A 172 17.12 8.52 0.01
C GLY A 172 16.33 7.36 -0.62
N GLY A 173 17.00 6.24 -0.87
CA GLY A 173 16.36 5.05 -1.46
C GLY A 173 15.33 4.39 -0.54
N PHE A 174 14.64 3.38 -1.05
CA PHE A 174 13.79 2.52 -0.22
C PHE A 174 14.57 1.99 1.01
N PRO A 175 14.01 2.06 2.24
CA PRO A 175 14.73 1.67 3.44
C PRO A 175 14.81 0.14 3.58
N ALA A 176 15.78 -0.49 2.90
CA ALA A 176 15.91 -1.96 2.82
C ALA A 176 15.90 -2.69 4.18
N ALA A 177 16.32 -2.03 5.28
CA ALA A 177 16.26 -2.59 6.63
C ALA A 177 14.86 -3.08 7.03
N VAL A 178 13.79 -2.43 6.55
CA VAL A 178 12.40 -2.81 6.89
C VAL A 178 12.02 -4.18 6.33
N LEU A 179 12.68 -4.62 5.26
CA LEU A 179 12.44 -5.92 4.64
C LEU A 179 12.87 -7.07 5.56
N TYR A 180 13.89 -6.83 6.36
CA TYR A 180 14.49 -7.82 7.26
C TYR A 180 13.87 -7.83 8.66
N ILE A 181 12.88 -6.98 8.94
CA ILE A 181 12.15 -6.98 10.22
C ILE A 181 11.21 -8.19 10.27
N PRO A 182 11.46 -9.23 11.07
CA PRO A 182 10.83 -10.54 10.90
C PRO A 182 9.29 -10.53 10.95
N ASN A 183 8.71 -9.77 11.87
CA ASN A 183 7.28 -9.80 12.18
C ASN A 183 6.50 -8.58 11.65
N LEU A 184 7.12 -7.77 10.78
CA LEU A 184 6.47 -6.58 10.23
C LEU A 184 5.30 -6.99 9.32
N ILE A 185 4.12 -6.46 9.61
CA ILE A 185 2.87 -6.69 8.87
C ILE A 185 2.31 -5.41 8.22
N TYR A 186 2.60 -4.24 8.80
CA TYR A 186 2.11 -2.95 8.32
C TYR A 186 3.29 -2.01 8.06
N LEU A 187 3.40 -1.52 6.82
CA LEU A 187 4.44 -0.58 6.42
C LEU A 187 3.81 0.65 5.75
N ASP A 188 3.95 1.79 6.41
CA ASP A 188 3.48 3.08 5.88
C ASP A 188 4.63 4.09 5.77
N LEU A 189 5.01 4.39 4.52
CA LEU A 189 6.06 5.34 4.15
C LEU A 189 5.50 6.52 3.34
N ARG A 190 4.18 6.68 3.26
CA ARG A 190 3.55 7.68 2.39
C ARG A 190 3.91 9.12 2.77
N PHE A 191 3.79 10.06 1.82
CA PHE A 191 4.11 11.48 2.03
C PHE A 191 5.52 11.70 2.59
N ASN A 192 6.52 11.17 1.89
CA ASN A 192 7.95 11.38 2.16
C ASN A 192 8.66 11.76 0.84
N SER A 193 9.99 11.73 0.83
CA SER A 193 10.82 12.02 -0.35
C SER A 193 11.72 10.84 -0.74
N PHE A 194 11.24 9.60 -0.55
CA PHE A 194 11.97 8.41 -0.99
C PHE A 194 12.09 8.36 -2.51
N LEU A 195 13.24 7.93 -3.02
CA LEU A 195 13.60 7.92 -4.44
C LEU A 195 14.07 6.54 -4.91
N GLY A 196 14.23 6.38 -6.23
CA GLY A 196 14.75 5.14 -6.82
C GLY A 196 13.69 4.04 -6.93
N PRO A 197 14.10 2.80 -7.26
CA PRO A 197 13.18 1.68 -7.47
C PRO A 197 12.62 1.13 -6.16
N ILE A 198 11.42 0.53 -6.28
CA ILE A 198 10.85 -0.32 -5.24
C ILE A 198 11.51 -1.71 -5.39
N PRO A 199 12.10 -2.29 -4.34
CA PRO A 199 12.77 -3.59 -4.43
C PRO A 199 11.76 -4.74 -4.58
N GLU A 200 12.12 -5.77 -5.34
CA GLU A 200 11.32 -7.00 -5.51
C GLU A 200 11.02 -7.70 -4.18
N ASP A 201 12.02 -7.76 -3.29
CA ASP A 201 11.92 -8.36 -1.95
C ASP A 201 10.77 -7.78 -1.08
N LEU A 202 10.28 -6.58 -1.40
CA LEU A 202 9.11 -6.01 -0.71
C LEU A 202 7.87 -6.88 -0.90
N PHE A 203 7.66 -7.41 -2.10
CA PHE A 203 6.47 -8.17 -2.46
C PHE A 203 6.60 -9.66 -2.09
N GLU A 204 7.79 -10.13 -1.70
CA GLU A 204 7.96 -11.46 -1.07
C GLU A 204 7.72 -11.44 0.45
N LYS A 205 7.74 -10.25 1.05
CA LYS A 205 7.51 -10.08 2.47
C LYS A 205 6.03 -10.27 2.81
N LYS A 206 5.75 -10.93 3.93
CA LYS A 206 4.41 -11.16 4.47
C LYS A 206 3.81 -9.90 5.12
N LEU A 207 3.66 -8.83 4.34
CA LEU A 207 2.95 -7.62 4.72
C LEU A 207 1.47 -7.75 4.37
N ASP A 208 0.61 -7.21 5.22
CA ASP A 208 -0.83 -7.06 4.96
C ASP A 208 -1.13 -5.72 4.28
N ALA A 209 -0.41 -4.66 4.64
CA ALA A 209 -0.64 -3.33 4.09
C ALA A 209 0.68 -2.61 3.72
N ILE A 210 0.71 -2.09 2.49
CA ILE A 210 1.87 -1.41 1.90
C ILE A 210 1.43 -0.02 1.39
N PHE A 211 1.87 1.04 2.07
CA PHE A 211 1.60 2.42 1.65
C PHE A 211 2.91 3.15 1.29
N LEU A 212 3.12 3.37 -0.01
CA LEU A 212 4.30 4.08 -0.55
C LEU A 212 3.91 5.35 -1.32
N ASN A 213 2.64 5.75 -1.28
CA ASN A 213 2.13 6.85 -2.09
C ASN A 213 2.73 8.22 -1.73
N ASN A 214 2.69 9.16 -2.66
CA ASN A 214 3.21 10.52 -2.47
C ASN A 214 4.71 10.51 -2.07
N ASN A 215 5.51 9.81 -2.88
CA ASN A 215 6.97 9.79 -2.80
C ASN A 215 7.56 10.13 -4.18
N LEU A 216 8.85 9.89 -4.37
CA LEU A 216 9.57 10.09 -5.63
C LEU A 216 10.09 8.76 -6.19
N PHE A 217 9.47 7.62 -5.84
CA PHE A 217 9.86 6.31 -6.37
C PHE A 217 9.75 6.30 -7.90
N SER A 218 10.69 5.63 -8.55
CA SER A 218 10.88 5.63 -10.01
C SER A 218 11.39 4.28 -10.49
N GLY A 219 11.30 4.01 -11.78
CA GLY A 219 11.59 2.68 -12.32
C GLY A 219 10.31 1.88 -12.51
N GLU A 220 10.44 0.62 -12.89
CA GLU A 220 9.28 -0.24 -13.18
C GLU A 220 8.67 -0.84 -11.91
N LEU A 221 7.39 -1.21 -12.00
CA LEU A 221 6.76 -2.05 -10.99
C LEU A 221 7.43 -3.44 -10.98
N PRO A 222 7.83 -3.96 -9.81
CA PRO A 222 8.41 -5.30 -9.68
C PRO A 222 7.53 -6.41 -10.27
N GLN A 223 8.14 -7.34 -11.03
CA GLN A 223 7.40 -8.41 -11.72
C GLN A 223 6.71 -9.38 -10.75
N ASN A 224 7.22 -9.47 -9.52
CA ASN A 224 6.66 -10.30 -8.45
C ASN A 224 5.59 -9.58 -7.61
N LEU A 225 5.01 -8.46 -8.08
CA LEU A 225 4.00 -7.71 -7.33
C LEU A 225 2.81 -8.58 -6.89
N GLY A 226 2.39 -9.54 -7.73
CA GLY A 226 1.32 -10.48 -7.39
C GLY A 226 1.69 -11.53 -6.33
N ASN A 227 2.97 -11.67 -5.97
CA ASN A 227 3.43 -12.58 -4.91
C ASN A 227 3.17 -12.02 -3.50
N SER A 228 2.76 -10.76 -3.40
CA SER A 228 2.49 -10.14 -2.11
C SER A 228 1.17 -10.64 -1.50
N PRO A 229 1.15 -11.08 -0.24
CA PRO A 229 -0.08 -11.43 0.45
C PRO A 229 -0.87 -10.20 0.93
N ALA A 230 -0.43 -8.98 0.59
CA ALA A 230 -1.03 -7.76 1.06
C ALA A 230 -2.49 -7.62 0.60
N SER A 231 -3.36 -7.21 1.53
CA SER A 231 -4.73 -6.84 1.22
C SER A 231 -4.82 -5.44 0.58
N VAL A 232 -3.85 -4.55 0.86
CA VAL A 232 -3.81 -3.18 0.33
C VAL A 232 -2.41 -2.82 -0.17
N ILE A 233 -2.32 -2.37 -1.42
CA ILE A 233 -1.11 -1.82 -2.03
C ILE A 233 -1.41 -0.44 -2.61
N ASN A 234 -0.81 0.61 -2.02
CA ASN A 234 -0.95 1.98 -2.49
C ASN A 234 0.40 2.57 -2.93
N LEU A 235 0.58 2.69 -4.25
CA LEU A 235 1.77 3.25 -4.89
C LEU A 235 1.48 4.57 -5.62
N ALA A 236 0.34 5.19 -5.34
CA ALA A 236 -0.14 6.40 -6.02
C ALA A 236 0.83 7.58 -5.91
N TYR A 237 0.75 8.55 -6.83
CA TYR A 237 1.52 9.79 -6.77
C TYR A 237 3.04 9.55 -6.64
N ASN A 238 3.59 8.74 -7.55
CA ASN A 238 5.02 8.49 -7.68
C ASN A 238 5.46 8.76 -9.14
N ARG A 239 6.65 8.28 -9.53
CA ARG A 239 7.19 8.37 -10.89
C ARG A 239 7.42 6.97 -11.48
N LEU A 240 6.64 5.97 -11.05
CA LEU A 240 6.75 4.59 -11.51
C LEU A 240 6.35 4.51 -12.99
N SER A 241 7.07 3.69 -13.75
CA SER A 241 6.93 3.55 -15.20
C SER A 241 6.78 2.09 -15.61
N GLY A 242 6.73 1.82 -16.91
CA GLY A 242 6.60 0.45 -17.44
C GLY A 242 5.17 -0.07 -17.34
N ALA A 243 5.00 -1.34 -17.70
CA ALA A 243 3.72 -2.02 -17.68
C ALA A 243 3.26 -2.37 -16.26
N ILE A 244 1.96 -2.58 -16.09
CA ILE A 244 1.44 -3.25 -14.89
C ILE A 244 1.85 -4.73 -15.01
N PRO A 245 2.73 -5.23 -14.14
CA PRO A 245 3.13 -6.63 -14.17
C PRO A 245 1.97 -7.50 -13.71
N PHE A 246 1.97 -8.74 -14.18
CA PHE A 246 1.10 -9.78 -13.66
C PHE A 246 1.94 -11.00 -13.30
N SER A 247 1.77 -11.48 -12.08
CA SER A 247 2.26 -12.77 -11.64
C SER A 247 1.11 -13.58 -11.03
N LEU A 248 1.13 -14.89 -11.27
CA LEU A 248 0.27 -15.85 -10.59
C LEU A 248 0.76 -15.98 -9.15
N GLY A 249 0.14 -15.25 -8.22
CA GLY A 249 0.50 -15.24 -6.82
C GLY A 249 -0.72 -15.24 -5.90
N TYR A 250 -0.69 -14.44 -4.84
CA TYR A 250 -1.80 -14.37 -3.89
C TYR A 250 -3.01 -13.66 -4.51
N MET A 251 -4.20 -14.18 -4.23
CA MET A 251 -5.47 -13.67 -4.75
C MET A 251 -6.28 -12.87 -3.71
N GLY A 252 -5.71 -12.61 -2.53
CA GLY A 252 -6.39 -11.94 -1.42
C GLY A 252 -6.31 -10.41 -1.42
N ILE A 253 -5.81 -9.80 -2.49
CA ILE A 253 -5.68 -8.35 -2.60
C ILE A 253 -7.05 -7.70 -2.80
N LYS A 254 -7.33 -6.67 -1.99
CA LYS A 254 -8.62 -5.95 -1.97
C LYS A 254 -8.53 -4.57 -2.59
N GLU A 255 -7.40 -3.89 -2.41
CA GLU A 255 -7.23 -2.52 -2.91
C GLU A 255 -5.87 -2.34 -3.60
N ILE A 256 -5.91 -1.87 -4.85
CA ILE A 256 -4.74 -1.48 -5.63
C ILE A 256 -4.91 -0.04 -6.10
N LEU A 257 -3.98 0.81 -5.68
CA LEU A 257 -3.97 2.24 -6.03
C LEU A 257 -2.64 2.61 -6.71
N PHE A 258 -2.67 2.76 -8.03
CA PHE A 258 -1.53 3.13 -8.87
C PHE A 258 -1.70 4.50 -9.55
N LEU A 259 -2.73 5.26 -9.18
CA LEU A 259 -3.03 6.55 -9.79
C LEU A 259 -1.89 7.57 -9.74
N ASN A 260 -1.84 8.48 -10.73
CA ASN A 260 -0.81 9.52 -10.85
C ASN A 260 0.62 8.95 -10.84
N ASN A 261 0.90 8.08 -11.81
CA ASN A 261 2.24 7.58 -12.11
C ASN A 261 2.54 7.80 -13.61
N ARG A 262 3.55 7.09 -14.14
CA ARG A 262 3.94 7.08 -15.55
C ARG A 262 3.81 5.68 -16.16
N LEU A 263 2.89 4.87 -15.62
CA LEU A 263 2.67 3.50 -16.10
C LEU A 263 2.19 3.54 -17.55
N SER A 264 2.61 2.55 -18.34
CA SER A 264 2.33 2.44 -19.78
C SER A 264 1.97 0.99 -20.14
N GLY A 265 1.77 0.69 -21.42
CA GLY A 265 1.33 -0.65 -21.84
C GLY A 265 -0.15 -0.92 -21.54
N CYS A 266 -0.56 -2.18 -21.60
CA CYS A 266 -1.94 -2.62 -21.38
C CYS A 266 -2.22 -3.05 -19.94
N ILE A 267 -3.51 -3.17 -19.59
CA ILE A 267 -3.91 -3.93 -18.41
C ILE A 267 -3.78 -5.43 -18.76
N PRO A 268 -3.05 -6.23 -17.97
CA PRO A 268 -2.85 -7.64 -18.26
C PRO A 268 -4.15 -8.45 -18.06
N GLU A 269 -4.37 -9.49 -18.88
CA GLU A 269 -5.52 -10.40 -18.76
C GLU A 269 -5.63 -11.03 -17.36
N GLY A 270 -4.50 -11.26 -16.70
CA GLY A 270 -4.47 -11.86 -15.37
C GLY A 270 -5.15 -11.04 -14.27
N VAL A 271 -5.44 -9.76 -14.51
CA VAL A 271 -6.15 -8.89 -13.53
C VAL A 271 -7.46 -9.52 -13.04
N GLY A 272 -8.17 -10.25 -13.90
CA GLY A 272 -9.43 -10.93 -13.56
C GLY A 272 -9.29 -12.05 -12.53
N MET A 273 -8.07 -12.46 -12.18
CA MET A 273 -7.80 -13.46 -11.15
C MET A 273 -7.84 -12.89 -9.73
N TRP A 274 -7.78 -11.58 -9.55
CA TRP A 274 -7.92 -10.93 -8.25
C TRP A 274 -9.40 -10.77 -7.88
N SER A 275 -10.10 -11.89 -7.68
CA SER A 275 -11.55 -11.90 -7.47
C SER A 275 -12.01 -11.19 -6.19
N ASP A 276 -11.12 -11.03 -5.21
CA ASP A 276 -11.37 -10.31 -3.96
C ASP A 276 -11.15 -8.79 -4.08
N LEU A 277 -10.70 -8.31 -5.24
CA LEU A 277 -10.42 -6.90 -5.47
C LEU A 277 -11.71 -6.07 -5.41
N GLN A 278 -11.70 -5.06 -4.55
CA GLN A 278 -12.79 -4.12 -4.29
C GLN A 278 -12.51 -2.74 -4.90
N VAL A 279 -11.23 -2.34 -4.92
CA VAL A 279 -10.81 -1.03 -5.45
C VAL A 279 -9.63 -1.20 -6.40
N LEU A 280 -9.80 -0.72 -7.64
CA LEU A 280 -8.72 -0.58 -8.60
C LEU A 280 -8.71 0.85 -9.15
N ASP A 281 -7.68 1.62 -8.80
CA ASP A 281 -7.45 2.95 -9.36
C ASP A 281 -6.10 3.03 -10.07
N VAL A 282 -6.15 3.10 -11.40
CA VAL A 282 -4.98 3.26 -12.27
C VAL A 282 -5.05 4.60 -13.03
N SER A 283 -5.86 5.53 -12.55
CA SER A 283 -6.13 6.79 -13.24
C SER A 283 -4.91 7.69 -13.35
N SER A 284 -4.90 8.58 -14.35
CA SER A 284 -3.80 9.54 -14.57
C SER A 284 -2.45 8.82 -14.78
N ASN A 285 -2.42 7.93 -15.77
CA ASN A 285 -1.24 7.22 -16.26
C ASN A 285 -1.15 7.33 -17.79
N SER A 286 -0.29 6.54 -18.42
CA SER A 286 -0.15 6.41 -19.88
C SER A 286 -0.53 5.01 -20.38
N LEU A 287 -1.43 4.33 -19.66
CA LEU A 287 -1.90 2.99 -20.03
C LEU A 287 -2.73 3.08 -21.31
N MET A 288 -2.66 2.06 -22.16
CA MET A 288 -3.23 2.08 -23.51
C MET A 288 -3.82 0.73 -23.91
N GLY A 289 -4.44 0.70 -25.10
CA GLY A 289 -5.01 -0.51 -25.68
C GLY A 289 -6.44 -0.79 -25.21
N HIS A 290 -6.93 -1.98 -25.57
CA HIS A 290 -8.26 -2.45 -25.18
C HIS A 290 -8.23 -2.97 -23.74
N LEU A 291 -9.35 -2.82 -23.04
CA LEU A 291 -9.53 -3.44 -21.74
C LEU A 291 -9.71 -4.96 -21.90
N PRO A 292 -9.11 -5.78 -21.03
CA PRO A 292 -9.26 -7.23 -21.11
C PRO A 292 -10.67 -7.65 -20.64
N ASP A 293 -11.26 -8.65 -21.33
CA ASP A 293 -12.58 -9.19 -20.96
C ASP A 293 -12.60 -9.75 -19.53
N SER A 294 -11.44 -10.20 -19.03
CA SER A 294 -11.27 -10.73 -17.68
C SER A 294 -11.56 -9.72 -16.56
N LEU A 295 -11.62 -8.41 -16.84
CA LEU A 295 -12.10 -7.43 -15.87
C LEU A 295 -13.54 -7.72 -15.42
N SER A 296 -14.34 -8.38 -16.27
CA SER A 296 -15.68 -8.86 -15.90
C SER A 296 -15.68 -9.99 -14.85
N CYS A 297 -14.51 -10.51 -14.47
CA CYS A 297 -14.37 -11.53 -13.43
C CYS A 297 -14.12 -10.95 -12.03
N LEU A 298 -13.95 -9.63 -11.91
CA LEU A 298 -13.81 -8.94 -10.63
C LEU A 298 -15.16 -8.83 -9.92
N GLY A 299 -15.69 -9.94 -9.43
CA GLY A 299 -17.05 -10.01 -8.86
C GLY A 299 -17.29 -9.12 -7.63
N ASN A 300 -16.22 -8.78 -6.90
CA ASN A 300 -16.27 -7.95 -5.70
C ASN A 300 -15.88 -6.48 -5.94
N ILE A 301 -15.60 -6.07 -7.18
CA ILE A 301 -15.15 -4.70 -7.48
C ILE A 301 -16.27 -3.70 -7.16
N GLU A 302 -15.95 -2.71 -6.34
CA GLU A 302 -16.84 -1.60 -5.96
C GLU A 302 -16.44 -0.31 -6.68
N VAL A 303 -15.14 -0.07 -6.81
CA VAL A 303 -14.58 1.13 -7.43
C VAL A 303 -13.56 0.75 -8.51
N LEU A 304 -13.86 1.11 -9.75
CA LEU A 304 -12.97 0.95 -10.89
C LEU A 304 -12.71 2.32 -11.54
N ASN A 305 -11.52 2.85 -11.35
CA ASN A 305 -11.12 4.15 -11.89
C ASN A 305 -9.97 4.00 -12.90
N LEU A 306 -10.32 4.18 -14.17
CA LEU A 306 -9.45 4.06 -15.35
C LEU A 306 -9.20 5.43 -16.00
N ALA A 307 -9.66 6.51 -15.38
CA ALA A 307 -9.71 7.83 -16.00
C ALA A 307 -8.34 8.38 -16.39
N ARG A 308 -8.30 9.30 -17.37
CA ARG A 308 -7.07 9.99 -17.81
C ARG A 308 -5.95 9.01 -18.18
N ASN A 309 -6.25 8.13 -19.12
CA ASN A 309 -5.31 7.20 -19.75
C ASN A 309 -5.46 7.31 -21.28
N GLN A 310 -4.92 6.32 -22.00
CA GLN A 310 -4.96 6.19 -23.45
C GLN A 310 -5.70 4.92 -23.88
N PHE A 311 -6.65 4.44 -23.07
CA PHE A 311 -7.44 3.25 -23.40
C PHE A 311 -8.32 3.50 -24.61
N SER A 312 -8.53 2.47 -25.42
CA SER A 312 -9.27 2.53 -26.68
C SER A 312 -10.13 1.28 -26.91
N GLY A 313 -10.87 1.27 -28.02
CA GLY A 313 -11.82 0.20 -28.34
C GLY A 313 -13.15 0.39 -27.61
N GLU A 314 -13.87 -0.72 -27.43
CA GLU A 314 -15.15 -0.75 -26.72
C GLU A 314 -14.97 -1.21 -25.28
N LEU A 315 -15.77 -0.65 -24.37
CA LEU A 315 -15.84 -1.09 -22.98
C LEU A 315 -16.55 -2.46 -22.91
N PRO A 316 -15.98 -3.48 -22.23
CA PRO A 316 -16.56 -4.82 -22.22
C PRO A 316 -17.98 -4.86 -21.66
N ASP A 317 -18.88 -5.57 -22.36
CA ASP A 317 -20.32 -5.58 -22.06
C ASP A 317 -20.66 -5.95 -20.63
N LEU A 318 -19.97 -6.95 -20.10
CA LEU A 318 -20.23 -7.51 -18.78
C LEU A 318 -19.75 -6.61 -17.63
N LEU A 319 -18.85 -5.65 -17.89
CA LEU A 319 -18.25 -4.82 -16.85
C LEU A 319 -19.29 -3.98 -16.11
N CYS A 320 -20.22 -3.37 -16.87
CA CYS A 320 -21.30 -2.57 -16.29
C CYS A 320 -22.40 -3.40 -15.63
N SER A 321 -22.36 -4.73 -15.79
CA SER A 321 -23.30 -5.67 -15.16
C SER A 321 -22.80 -6.24 -13.82
N LEU A 322 -21.58 -5.87 -13.40
CA LEU A 322 -21.01 -6.31 -12.13
C LEU A 322 -21.83 -5.80 -10.95
N ARG A 323 -22.31 -6.75 -10.13
CA ARG A 323 -23.31 -6.49 -9.08
C ARG A 323 -22.79 -5.59 -7.96
N SER A 324 -21.49 -5.65 -7.69
CA SER A 324 -20.85 -4.91 -6.61
C SER A 324 -20.36 -3.53 -7.05
N LEU A 325 -20.37 -3.22 -8.35
CA LEU A 325 -19.76 -2.01 -8.90
C LEU A 325 -20.62 -0.77 -8.56
N ILE A 326 -20.03 0.13 -7.78
CA ILE A 326 -20.66 1.38 -7.31
C ILE A 326 -20.14 2.57 -8.12
N ASN A 327 -18.84 2.58 -8.44
CA ASN A 327 -18.20 3.67 -9.17
C ASN A 327 -17.36 3.13 -10.33
N LEU A 328 -17.68 3.59 -11.54
CA LEU A 328 -16.92 3.33 -12.75
C LEU A 328 -16.57 4.64 -13.43
N THR A 329 -15.28 5.00 -13.39
CA THR A 329 -14.80 6.21 -14.07
C THR A 329 -13.85 5.80 -15.18
N VAL A 330 -14.27 6.00 -16.43
CA VAL A 330 -13.45 5.77 -17.64
C VAL A 330 -13.16 7.06 -18.40
N SER A 331 -13.40 8.20 -17.76
CA SER A 331 -13.34 9.50 -18.41
C SER A 331 -11.94 9.88 -18.90
N ALA A 332 -11.88 10.75 -19.91
CA ALA A 332 -10.63 11.20 -20.50
C ALA A 332 -9.77 10.05 -21.07
N ASN A 333 -10.39 9.11 -21.80
CA ASN A 333 -9.75 8.05 -22.59
C ASN A 333 -10.12 8.21 -24.08
N PHE A 334 -9.94 7.16 -24.89
CA PHE A 334 -10.26 7.11 -26.32
C PHE A 334 -11.22 5.96 -26.65
N PHE A 335 -12.10 5.59 -25.72
CA PHE A 335 -13.14 4.57 -25.98
C PHE A 335 -14.05 5.03 -27.12
N SER A 336 -14.37 4.10 -28.03
CA SER A 336 -15.24 4.32 -29.19
C SER A 336 -16.69 3.89 -28.95
N GLY A 337 -16.95 3.11 -27.91
CA GLY A 337 -18.28 2.61 -27.56
C GLY A 337 -18.31 1.87 -26.22
N PHE A 338 -19.51 1.61 -25.73
CA PHE A 338 -19.80 0.71 -24.60
C PHE A 338 -21.12 0.00 -24.88
N SER A 339 -21.38 -1.08 -24.12
CA SER A 339 -22.61 -1.87 -24.26
C SER A 339 -23.87 -1.12 -23.84
N GLN A 340 -25.02 -1.59 -24.32
CA GLN A 340 -26.34 -1.07 -23.90
C GLN A 340 -26.58 -1.20 -22.39
N ASP A 341 -25.89 -2.10 -21.69
CA ASP A 341 -26.01 -2.24 -20.25
C ASP A 341 -25.25 -1.13 -19.50
N CYS A 342 -24.17 -0.62 -20.08
CA CYS A 342 -23.51 0.60 -19.60
C CYS A 342 -24.40 1.85 -19.80
N ASP A 343 -25.25 1.88 -20.83
CA ASP A 343 -26.19 2.99 -21.06
C ASP A 343 -27.23 3.13 -19.94
N LYS A 344 -27.72 1.99 -19.41
CA LYS A 344 -28.75 1.94 -18.37
C LYS A 344 -28.26 2.45 -17.02
N ASN A 345 -26.95 2.36 -16.76
CA ASN A 345 -26.32 2.73 -15.50
C ASN A 345 -25.73 4.16 -15.52
N SER A 346 -26.31 5.06 -16.31
CA SER A 346 -25.97 6.50 -16.36
C SER A 346 -26.36 7.28 -15.08
N GLY A 347 -26.13 6.68 -13.91
CA GLY A 347 -26.47 7.20 -12.58
C GLY A 347 -25.26 7.75 -11.81
N PHE A 348 -25.48 8.10 -10.54
CA PHE A 348 -24.46 8.60 -9.62
C PHE A 348 -23.35 7.56 -9.44
N GLY A 349 -22.12 7.89 -9.85
CA GLY A 349 -20.94 7.02 -9.74
C GLY A 349 -20.33 6.57 -11.07
N PHE A 350 -20.98 6.80 -12.22
CA PHE A 350 -20.46 6.42 -13.52
C PHE A 350 -20.06 7.65 -14.34
N ASP A 351 -18.81 7.71 -14.79
CA ASP A 351 -18.28 8.82 -15.59
C ASP A 351 -17.62 8.33 -16.90
N PHE A 352 -18.31 8.58 -18.00
CA PHE A 352 -17.93 8.23 -19.37
C PHE A 352 -17.48 9.45 -20.19
N SER A 353 -17.32 10.63 -19.57
CA SER A 353 -17.00 11.88 -20.26
C SER A 353 -15.61 11.89 -20.90
N PHE A 354 -15.36 12.80 -21.83
CA PHE A 354 -14.09 13.00 -22.52
C PHE A 354 -13.54 11.72 -23.18
N ASN A 355 -14.40 10.93 -23.82
CA ASN A 355 -14.04 9.80 -24.68
C ASN A 355 -14.30 10.13 -26.17
N CYS A 356 -14.26 9.12 -27.04
CA CYS A 356 -14.46 9.24 -28.47
C CYS A 356 -15.73 8.50 -28.94
N ILE A 357 -16.81 8.65 -28.18
CA ILE A 357 -18.04 7.85 -28.36
C ILE A 357 -19.03 8.62 -29.24
N PRO A 358 -19.36 8.14 -30.45
CA PRO A 358 -20.28 8.84 -31.35
C PRO A 358 -21.66 9.05 -30.73
N GLY A 359 -22.23 10.24 -30.91
CA GLY A 359 -23.61 10.53 -30.49
C GLY A 359 -23.82 10.74 -28.98
N ARG A 360 -22.76 10.75 -28.17
CA ARG A 360 -22.82 11.06 -26.73
C ARG A 360 -22.40 12.51 -26.45
N GLU A 361 -22.94 13.09 -25.39
CA GLU A 361 -22.54 14.41 -24.89
C GLU A 361 -21.20 14.33 -24.12
N LEU A 362 -20.57 15.49 -23.92
CA LEU A 362 -19.32 15.65 -23.15
C LEU A 362 -18.16 14.79 -23.66
N GLN A 363 -18.11 14.50 -24.97
CA GLN A 363 -17.03 13.75 -25.60
C GLN A 363 -15.91 14.68 -26.06
N ARG A 364 -14.74 14.11 -26.40
CA ARG A 364 -13.61 14.86 -26.94
C ARG A 364 -14.01 15.56 -28.24
N PRO A 365 -13.53 16.79 -28.47
CA PRO A 365 -13.75 17.48 -29.74
C PRO A 365 -12.94 16.82 -30.86
N GLN A 366 -13.40 16.95 -32.10
CA GLN A 366 -12.55 16.68 -33.25
C GLN A 366 -11.43 17.75 -33.33
N PRO A 367 -10.18 17.39 -33.69
CA PRO A 367 -9.73 16.12 -34.27
C PRO A 367 -9.16 15.12 -33.25
N ASP A 368 -9.32 15.32 -31.94
CA ASP A 368 -8.67 14.48 -30.91
C ASP A 368 -9.04 12.99 -31.01
N CYS A 369 -10.19 12.68 -31.62
CA CYS A 369 -10.66 11.31 -31.85
C CYS A 369 -10.27 10.71 -33.21
N THR A 370 -9.57 11.44 -34.07
CA THR A 370 -9.14 10.93 -35.39
C THR A 370 -7.90 10.03 -35.33
N ALA A 371 -7.11 10.13 -34.26
CA ALA A 371 -5.91 9.33 -34.05
C ALA A 371 -5.97 8.69 -32.66
N VAL A 372 -6.31 7.40 -32.62
CA VAL A 372 -6.29 6.62 -31.38
C VAL A 372 -4.82 6.39 -30.97
N PRO A 373 -4.38 6.89 -29.80
CA PRO A 373 -3.02 6.62 -29.32
C PRO A 373 -2.83 5.13 -29.06
N GLY A 374 -1.64 4.60 -29.37
CA GLY A 374 -1.32 3.20 -29.06
C GLY A 374 -1.72 2.17 -30.12
N GLY A 375 -1.88 2.56 -31.39
CA GLY A 375 -2.04 1.64 -32.53
C GLY A 375 -0.84 0.71 -32.82
N GLY A 376 0.04 0.48 -31.85
CA GLY A 376 1.09 -0.53 -31.93
C GLY A 376 0.53 -1.93 -31.69
N LEU A 377 1.05 -2.92 -32.42
CA LEU A 377 0.68 -4.35 -32.32
C LEU A 377 0.75 -4.93 -30.90
N SER A 378 1.45 -4.29 -29.96
CA SER A 378 1.69 -4.80 -28.60
C SER A 378 0.45 -4.84 -27.70
N CYS A 379 -0.55 -3.99 -27.95
CA CYS A 379 -1.81 -3.95 -27.18
C CYS A 379 -3.04 -4.20 -28.07
N LEU A 380 -2.82 -4.60 -29.33
CA LEU A 380 -3.88 -4.96 -30.26
C LEU A 380 -4.35 -6.37 -29.95
N ARG A 381 -5.57 -6.47 -29.42
CA ARG A 381 -6.27 -7.76 -29.30
C ARG A 381 -6.98 -8.04 -30.61
N ILE A 382 -6.80 -9.23 -31.17
CA ILE A 382 -7.80 -9.80 -32.07
C ILE A 382 -8.92 -10.27 -31.14
N PRO A 383 -10.15 -9.73 -31.23
CA PRO A 383 -11.26 -10.18 -30.40
C PRO A 383 -11.33 -11.70 -30.45
N ALA A 384 -11.22 -12.35 -29.30
CA ALA A 384 -11.38 -13.80 -29.26
C ALA A 384 -12.80 -14.13 -29.74
N ALA A 385 -12.96 -15.17 -30.56
CA ALA A 385 -14.28 -15.57 -31.07
C ALA A 385 -15.27 -15.96 -29.95
N ARG A 386 -14.79 -16.08 -28.70
CA ARG A 386 -15.58 -16.29 -27.49
C ARG A 386 -14.99 -15.45 -26.34
N PRO A 387 -15.81 -14.76 -25.53
CA PRO A 387 -15.36 -14.13 -24.30
C PRO A 387 -14.71 -15.17 -23.39
N LEU A 388 -13.60 -14.81 -22.72
CA LEU A 388 -13.05 -15.64 -21.66
C LEU A 388 -14.09 -15.74 -20.54
N VAL A 389 -14.61 -16.94 -20.31
CA VAL A 389 -15.51 -17.23 -19.18
C VAL A 389 -14.65 -17.29 -17.92
N CYS A 390 -15.06 -16.64 -16.83
CA CYS A 390 -14.25 -16.51 -15.60
C CYS A 390 -13.72 -17.84 -15.02
N GLY A 391 -14.35 -18.98 -15.31
CA GLY A 391 -13.86 -20.31 -14.94
C GLY A 391 -12.72 -20.86 -15.81
N ALA A 392 -12.48 -20.33 -17.01
CA ALA A 392 -11.42 -20.78 -17.91
C ALA A 392 -10.01 -20.33 -17.45
N LEU A 393 -9.91 -19.27 -16.66
CA LEU A 393 -8.65 -18.83 -16.02
C LEU A 393 -8.19 -19.80 -14.92
N LEU A 394 -9.12 -20.55 -14.32
CA LEU A 394 -8.84 -21.53 -13.26
C LEU A 394 -8.56 -22.94 -13.80
N GLY A 395 -8.83 -23.21 -15.08
CA GLY A 395 -8.81 -24.55 -15.68
C GLY A 395 -7.53 -24.90 -16.45
N ALA A 396 -6.53 -24.03 -16.47
CA ALA A 396 -5.21 -24.36 -17.03
C ALA A 396 -4.38 -25.15 -16.00
N GLU A 397 -4.85 -26.35 -15.64
CA GLU A 397 -3.98 -27.37 -15.06
C GLU A 397 -2.94 -27.77 -16.12
N PHE A 398 -1.67 -27.48 -15.82
CA PHE A 398 -0.53 -27.91 -16.62
C PHE A 398 -0.44 -29.43 -16.58
N THR A 399 -0.78 -30.09 -17.68
CA THR A 399 -0.26 -31.43 -17.96
C THR A 399 1.21 -31.28 -18.30
N ASP A 400 2.10 -31.64 -17.37
CA ASP A 400 3.54 -31.78 -17.60
C ASP A 400 3.83 -32.83 -18.71
N PRO A 401 4.84 -32.63 -19.58
CA PRO A 401 5.48 -33.72 -20.30
C PRO A 401 6.48 -34.51 -19.44
#